data_AF-A0A6B1FDP8-F1
#
_entry.id   AF-A0A6B1FDP8-F1
#
_cell.length_a   1.000
_cell.length_b   1.000
_cell.length_c   1.000
_cell.angle_alpha   90.00
_cell.angle_beta   90.00
_cell.angle_gamma   90.00
#
_symmetry.space_group_name_H-M   'P 1'
#
loop_
_entity.id
_entity.type
_entity.pdbx_description
1 polymer ?
#
loop_
_entity_poly.entity_id
_entity_poly.type
_entity_poly.pdbx_seq_one_letter_code
_entity_poly.pdbx_strand_id
1 'polypeptide(L)'
;MSFYPRTATVAEFEAEARRTHAEVVARFDAMTDEERAAWDRFAMPGFEKRLKTLRLNQISSVEGLEKNIATCVEHYRRSNHQESDAYAAERDRRVAEDRRRAREERQRQAREEAGRRNAEAASRAEAEREEREAERRRRDAEKRGRFREAAGQRRAAERRQHEERAAHTNRDPGEDPVLRQIRVLMRQSNPERFTRSGKPRCRLLSLLVGRRVSAAERDAAWKAHREARGG
;
A
#
# COMPACT_ATOMS: atom_id res chain seq x y z
N MET A 1 -71.12 21.53 55.45
CA MET A 1 -71.77 20.23 55.18
C MET A 1 -71.38 19.79 53.78
N SER A 2 -70.95 18.54 53.60
CA SER A 2 -70.63 17.99 52.26
C SER A 2 -71.92 17.64 51.53
N PHE A 3 -72.12 18.10 50.30
CA PHE A 3 -73.28 17.77 49.47
C PHE A 3 -73.19 16.31 48.99
N TYR A 4 -74.25 15.52 49.21
CA TYR A 4 -74.32 14.12 48.78
C TYR A 4 -75.37 13.96 47.66
N PRO A 5 -74.95 13.81 46.39
CA PRO A 5 -75.87 13.83 45.25
C PRO A 5 -76.91 12.71 45.25
N ARG A 6 -76.60 11.58 45.89
CA ARG A 6 -77.45 10.38 45.90
C ARG A 6 -78.62 10.45 46.89
N THR A 7 -78.56 11.37 47.84
CA THR A 7 -79.57 11.54 48.90
C THR A 7 -80.20 12.94 48.88
N ALA A 8 -79.75 13.81 47.98
CA ALA A 8 -80.28 15.16 47.84
C ALA A 8 -81.66 15.15 47.18
N THR A 9 -82.55 15.99 47.68
CA THR A 9 -83.80 16.31 46.99
C THR A 9 -83.52 17.11 45.71
N VAL A 10 -84.49 17.16 44.79
CA VAL A 10 -84.36 17.93 43.54
C VAL A 10 -84.06 19.41 43.81
N ALA A 11 -84.72 20.01 44.81
CA ALA A 11 -84.49 21.40 45.19
C ALA A 11 -83.08 21.64 45.76
N GLU A 12 -82.56 20.72 46.58
CA GLU A 12 -81.18 20.79 47.09
C GLU A 12 -80.15 20.61 45.97
N PHE A 13 -80.42 19.70 45.03
CA PHE A 13 -79.58 19.51 43.86
C PHE A 13 -79.57 20.75 42.96
N GLU A 14 -80.73 21.37 42.72
CA GLU A 14 -80.83 22.62 41.94
C GLU A 14 -80.13 23.80 42.62
N ALA A 15 -80.27 23.93 43.95
CA ALA A 15 -79.60 24.97 44.72
C ALA A 15 -78.08 24.80 44.69
N GLU A 16 -77.60 23.56 44.87
CA GLU A 16 -76.18 23.22 44.79
C GLU A 16 -75.63 23.48 43.38
N ALA A 17 -76.34 23.03 42.34
CA ALA A 17 -75.92 23.25 40.96
C ALA A 17 -75.84 24.75 40.60
N ARG A 18 -76.79 25.56 41.09
CA ARG A 18 -76.74 27.02 40.93
C ARG A 18 -75.56 27.64 41.67
N ARG A 19 -75.25 27.16 42.88
CA ARG A 19 -74.08 27.61 43.66
C ARG A 19 -72.77 27.28 42.93
N THR A 20 -72.56 26.02 42.56
CA THR A 20 -71.36 25.59 41.85
C THR A 20 -71.21 26.32 40.51
N HIS A 21 -72.32 26.51 39.78
CA HIS A 21 -72.30 27.29 38.55
C HIS A 21 -71.88 28.75 38.78
N ALA A 22 -72.41 29.40 39.82
CA ALA A 22 -72.03 30.77 40.17
C ALA A 22 -70.55 30.88 40.59
N GLU A 23 -70.03 29.91 41.36
CA GLU A 23 -68.62 29.86 41.75
C GLU A 23 -67.69 29.68 40.54
N VAL A 24 -68.06 28.80 39.62
CA VAL A 24 -67.32 28.58 38.37
C VAL A 24 -67.30 29.84 37.51
N VAL A 25 -68.44 30.52 37.35
CA VAL A 25 -68.54 31.79 36.62
C VAL A 25 -67.66 32.87 37.27
N ALA A 26 -67.73 33.05 38.59
CA ALA A 26 -66.90 34.02 39.31
C ALA A 26 -65.39 33.73 39.16
N ARG A 27 -64.99 32.46 39.12
CA ARG A 27 -63.59 32.07 38.90
C ARG A 27 -63.13 32.42 37.48
N PHE A 28 -63.98 32.23 36.48
CA PHE A 28 -63.69 32.62 35.11
C PHE A 28 -63.57 34.14 34.95
N ASP A 29 -64.44 34.91 35.60
CA ASP A 29 -64.36 36.38 35.58
C ASP A 29 -63.06 36.89 36.21
N ALA A 30 -62.56 36.16 37.23
CA ALA A 30 -61.30 36.44 37.90
C ALA A 30 -60.04 35.95 37.15
N MET A 31 -60.16 35.22 36.04
CA MET A 31 -59.01 34.80 35.25
C MET A 31 -58.30 36.01 34.62
N THR A 32 -56.98 35.92 34.56
CA THR A 32 -56.14 36.86 33.81
C THR A 32 -56.30 36.64 32.30
N ASP A 33 -55.89 37.63 31.50
CA ASP A 33 -55.91 37.51 30.03
C ASP A 33 -55.00 36.38 29.52
N GLU A 34 -53.89 36.11 30.20
CA GLU A 34 -53.00 34.99 29.89
C GLU A 34 -53.70 33.64 30.13
N GLU A 35 -54.38 33.49 31.27
CA GLU A 35 -55.14 32.28 31.59
C GLU A 35 -56.30 32.07 30.61
N ARG A 36 -57.01 33.14 30.23
CA ARG A 36 -58.09 33.09 29.24
C ARG A 36 -57.57 32.67 27.86
N ALA A 37 -56.46 33.26 27.40
CA ALA A 37 -55.84 32.91 26.13
C ALA A 37 -55.30 31.47 26.11
N ALA A 38 -54.69 31.01 27.21
CA ALA A 38 -54.24 29.64 27.37
C ALA A 38 -55.39 28.64 27.30
N TRP A 39 -56.50 28.94 27.98
CA TRP A 39 -57.69 28.10 27.98
C TRP A 39 -58.36 28.03 26.61
N ASP A 40 -58.46 29.17 25.90
CA ASP A 40 -58.98 29.21 24.54
C ASP A 40 -58.10 28.40 23.57
N ARG A 41 -56.77 28.52 23.68
CA ARG A 41 -55.83 27.82 22.79
C ARG A 41 -55.76 26.31 23.03
N PHE A 42 -55.78 25.84 24.27
CA PHE A 42 -55.47 24.44 24.60
C PHE A 42 -56.63 23.60 25.15
N ALA A 43 -57.60 24.21 25.85
CA ALA A 43 -58.71 23.47 26.45
C ALA A 43 -59.99 23.57 25.61
N MET A 44 -60.33 24.77 25.15
CA MET A 44 -61.62 25.03 24.48
C MET A 44 -61.52 26.18 23.45
N PRO A 45 -61.21 25.91 22.17
CA PRO A 45 -61.15 26.93 21.13
C PRO A 45 -62.47 27.69 20.93
N GLY A 46 -62.43 29.02 20.98
CA GLY A 46 -63.62 29.88 20.95
C GLY A 46 -64.37 29.95 22.29
N PHE A 47 -63.72 29.54 23.38
CA PHE A 47 -64.22 29.63 24.75
C PHE A 47 -64.60 31.05 25.11
N GLU A 48 -63.77 32.04 24.81
CA GLU A 48 -64.07 33.43 25.18
C GLU A 48 -65.36 33.92 24.48
N LYS A 49 -65.55 33.51 23.21
CA LYS A 49 -66.76 33.79 22.45
C LYS A 49 -67.98 33.06 23.01
N ARG A 50 -67.83 31.80 23.43
CA ARG A 50 -68.90 31.01 24.06
C ARG A 50 -69.27 31.52 25.45
N LEU A 51 -68.30 31.93 26.27
CA LEU A 51 -68.49 32.53 27.59
C LEU A 51 -69.28 33.84 27.49
N LYS A 52 -68.95 34.70 26.51
CA LYS A 52 -69.71 35.92 26.20
C LYS A 52 -71.14 35.65 25.72
N THR A 53 -71.40 34.48 25.16
CA THR A 53 -72.70 34.11 24.56
C THR A 53 -73.57 33.26 25.50
N LEU A 54 -72.99 32.45 26.38
CA LEU A 54 -73.69 31.42 27.15
C LEU A 54 -73.09 31.23 28.55
N ARG A 55 -73.97 31.25 29.56
CA ARG A 55 -73.73 30.68 30.90
C ARG A 55 -73.53 29.16 30.76
N LEU A 56 -72.30 28.70 30.90
CA LEU A 56 -71.90 27.31 30.64
C LEU A 56 -72.37 26.34 31.76
N ASN A 57 -73.25 25.40 31.41
CA ASN A 57 -73.77 24.32 32.26
C ASN A 57 -72.89 23.05 32.25
N GLN A 58 -71.56 23.16 32.15
CA GLN A 58 -70.69 21.99 32.19
C GLN A 58 -70.00 21.89 33.55
N ILE A 59 -70.52 20.99 34.39
CA ILE A 59 -70.07 20.74 35.75
C ILE A 59 -68.78 19.90 35.70
N SER A 60 -67.65 20.55 35.49
CA SER A 60 -66.39 20.05 36.06
C SER A 60 -66.34 20.48 37.52
N SER A 61 -65.78 19.66 38.41
CA SER A 61 -65.56 20.11 39.79
C SER A 61 -64.61 21.32 39.78
N VAL A 62 -64.78 22.23 40.75
CA VAL A 62 -63.93 23.43 40.89
C VAL A 62 -62.45 23.04 40.96
N GLU A 63 -62.11 21.99 41.73
CA GLU A 63 -60.75 21.49 41.86
C GLU A 63 -60.19 20.94 40.53
N GLY A 64 -61.02 20.27 39.72
CA GLY A 64 -60.64 19.79 38.40
C GLY A 64 -60.40 20.93 37.41
N LEU A 65 -61.19 22.00 37.51
CA LEU A 65 -61.05 23.20 36.70
C LEU A 65 -59.70 23.90 36.98
N GLU A 66 -59.33 24.07 38.25
CA GLU A 66 -58.07 24.74 38.62
C GLU A 66 -56.83 23.99 38.13
N LYS A 67 -56.82 22.65 38.29
CA LYS A 67 -55.71 21.81 37.79
C LYS A 67 -55.56 21.92 36.28
N ASN A 68 -56.69 21.90 35.57
CA ASN A 68 -56.69 22.05 34.13
C ASN A 68 -56.17 23.45 33.73
N ILE A 69 -56.60 24.53 34.41
CA ILE A 69 -56.18 25.91 34.08
C ILE A 69 -54.67 26.04 34.22
N ALA A 70 -54.13 25.57 35.35
CA ALA A 70 -52.68 25.56 35.59
C ALA A 70 -51.91 24.82 34.48
N THR A 71 -52.41 23.65 34.08
CA THR A 71 -51.80 22.84 33.02
C THR A 71 -51.82 23.55 31.66
N CYS A 72 -52.95 24.17 31.31
CA CYS A 72 -53.07 24.92 30.05
C CYS A 72 -52.15 26.13 30.02
N VAL A 73 -52.02 26.86 31.13
CA VAL A 73 -51.11 28.01 31.25
C VAL A 73 -49.65 27.58 31.10
N GLU A 74 -49.25 26.46 31.68
CA GLU A 74 -47.90 25.92 31.52
C GLU A 74 -47.60 25.59 30.05
N HIS A 75 -48.54 24.90 29.37
CA HIS A 75 -48.41 24.60 27.94
C HIS A 75 -48.37 25.86 27.08
N TYR A 76 -49.18 26.87 27.40
CA TYR A 76 -49.20 28.15 26.71
C TYR A 76 -47.89 28.91 26.84
N ARG A 77 -47.34 29.01 28.05
CA ARG A 77 -46.03 29.63 28.29
C ARG A 77 -44.92 28.91 27.55
N ARG A 78 -44.93 27.57 27.54
CA ARG A 78 -43.96 26.76 26.81
C ARG A 78 -44.05 26.96 25.30
N SER A 79 -45.27 26.97 24.75
CA SER A 79 -45.52 27.22 23.33
C SER A 79 -45.05 28.61 22.92
N ASN A 80 -45.42 29.66 23.67
CA ASN A 80 -45.00 31.02 23.37
C ASN A 80 -43.48 31.20 23.48
N HIS A 81 -42.83 30.54 24.43
CA HIS A 81 -41.37 30.56 24.52
C HIS A 81 -40.72 29.90 23.29
N GLN A 82 -41.25 28.76 22.83
CA GLN A 82 -40.77 28.06 21.64
C GLN A 82 -41.08 28.79 20.32
N GLU A 83 -42.14 29.59 20.30
CA GLU A 83 -42.51 30.46 19.17
C GLU A 83 -41.77 31.81 19.20
N SER A 84 -41.01 32.11 20.26
CA SER A 84 -40.27 33.37 20.37
C SER A 84 -39.10 33.44 19.38
N ASP A 85 -38.86 34.64 18.83
CA ASP A 85 -37.72 34.91 17.94
C ASP A 85 -36.37 34.60 18.62
N ALA A 86 -36.28 34.82 19.92
CA ALA A 86 -35.10 34.50 20.72
C ALA A 86 -34.80 32.99 20.72
N TYR A 87 -35.83 32.17 20.92
CA TYR A 87 -35.69 30.71 20.88
C TYR A 87 -35.38 30.21 19.46
N ALA A 88 -36.03 30.78 18.44
CA ALA A 88 -35.74 30.47 17.03
C ALA A 88 -34.27 30.78 16.69
N ALA A 89 -33.78 31.97 17.08
CA ALA A 89 -32.39 32.36 16.88
C ALA A 89 -31.39 31.46 17.62
N GLU A 90 -31.70 31.05 18.85
CA GLU A 90 -30.86 30.12 19.59
C GLU A 90 -30.81 28.73 18.94
N ARG A 91 -31.96 28.20 18.52
CA ARG A 91 -32.06 26.93 17.80
C ARG A 91 -31.23 26.97 16.51
N ASP A 92 -31.35 28.04 15.74
CA ASP A 92 -30.63 28.19 14.47
C ASP A 92 -29.11 28.30 14.68
N ARG A 93 -28.66 28.95 15.76
CA ARG A 93 -27.23 28.96 16.17
C ARG A 93 -26.74 27.55 16.47
N ARG A 94 -27.49 26.75 17.25
CA ARG A 94 -27.12 25.35 17.55
C ARG A 94 -27.01 24.51 16.27
N VAL A 95 -28.00 24.63 15.38
CA VAL A 95 -27.98 23.94 14.08
C VAL A 95 -26.79 24.37 13.22
N ALA A 96 -26.44 25.66 13.22
CA ALA A 96 -25.28 26.16 12.50
C ALA A 96 -23.96 25.62 13.07
N GLU A 97 -23.83 25.55 14.39
CA GLU A 97 -22.67 24.97 15.07
C GLU A 97 -22.52 23.48 14.78
N ASP A 98 -23.60 22.71 14.83
CA ASP A 98 -23.59 21.29 14.51
C ASP A 98 -23.21 21.04 13.05
N ARG A 99 -23.74 21.86 12.13
CA ARG A 99 -23.34 21.83 10.71
C ARG A 99 -21.87 22.18 10.52
N ARG A 100 -21.33 23.11 11.31
CA ARG A 100 -19.90 23.46 11.28
C ARG A 100 -19.05 22.27 11.75
N ARG A 101 -19.37 21.70 12.91
CA ARG A 101 -18.68 20.51 13.45
C ARG A 101 -18.70 19.35 12.47
N ALA A 102 -19.85 19.05 11.86
CA ALA A 102 -19.98 17.99 10.87
C ALA A 102 -19.11 18.23 9.61
N ARG A 103 -18.94 19.48 9.18
CA ARG A 103 -18.04 19.83 8.06
C ARG A 103 -16.57 19.65 8.44
N GLU A 104 -16.18 20.13 9.61
CA GLU A 104 -14.82 20.00 10.13
C GLU A 104 -14.42 18.53 10.29
N GLU A 105 -15.33 17.70 10.82
CA GLU A 105 -15.11 16.26 10.97
C GLU A 105 -14.94 15.56 9.61
N ARG A 106 -15.80 15.86 8.62
CA ARG A 106 -15.65 15.32 7.26
C ARG A 106 -14.33 15.74 6.62
N GLN A 107 -13.91 17.00 6.80
CA GLN A 107 -12.62 17.47 6.28
C GLN A 107 -11.45 16.74 6.96
N ARG A 108 -11.54 16.50 8.27
CA ARG A 108 -10.54 15.74 9.01
C ARG A 108 -10.45 14.31 8.50
N GLN A 109 -11.58 13.62 8.37
CA GLN A 109 -11.64 12.25 7.84
C GLN A 109 -11.06 12.18 6.42
N ALA A 110 -11.41 13.13 5.55
CA ALA A 110 -10.87 13.20 4.20
C ALA A 110 -9.34 13.39 4.16
N ARG A 111 -8.77 14.19 5.08
CA ARG A 111 -7.32 14.36 5.21
C ARG A 111 -6.63 13.10 5.72
N GLU A 112 -7.22 12.44 6.71
CA GLU A 112 -6.70 11.17 7.25
C GLU A 112 -6.74 10.07 6.18
N GLU A 113 -7.83 9.97 5.42
CA GLU A 113 -7.97 9.00 4.33
C GLU A 113 -6.99 9.30 3.18
N ALA A 114 -6.85 10.57 2.78
CA ALA A 114 -5.86 10.98 1.80
C ALA A 114 -4.43 10.66 2.27
N GLY A 115 -4.14 10.88 3.57
CA GLY A 115 -2.87 10.50 4.18
C GLY A 115 -2.59 9.00 4.09
N ARG A 116 -3.59 8.16 4.39
CA ARG A 116 -3.48 6.68 4.24
C ARG A 116 -3.24 6.27 2.80
N ARG A 117 -4.03 6.79 1.85
CA ARG A 117 -3.87 6.50 0.42
C ARG A 117 -2.49 6.90 -0.09
N ASN A 118 -1.97 8.05 0.35
CA ASN A 118 -0.62 8.51 -0.01
C ASN A 118 0.47 7.61 0.58
N ALA A 119 0.32 7.18 1.84
CA ALA A 119 1.25 6.24 2.47
C ALA A 119 1.25 4.87 1.77
N GLU A 120 0.07 4.34 1.43
CA GLU A 120 -0.06 3.10 0.65
C GLU A 120 0.55 3.24 -0.75
N ALA A 121 0.32 4.35 -1.44
CA ALA A 121 0.90 4.63 -2.75
C ALA A 121 2.44 4.71 -2.67
N ALA A 122 2.97 5.36 -1.63
CA ALA A 122 4.41 5.43 -1.39
C ALA A 122 5.02 4.04 -1.14
N SER A 123 4.38 3.22 -0.30
CA SER A 123 4.82 1.85 -0.02
C SER A 123 4.79 0.96 -1.27
N ARG A 124 3.74 1.08 -2.10
CA ARG A 124 3.68 0.36 -3.39
C ARG A 124 4.78 0.81 -4.34
N ALA A 125 5.04 2.12 -4.42
CA ALA A 125 6.10 2.65 -5.26
C ALA A 125 7.50 2.21 -4.80
N GLU A 126 7.71 2.05 -3.49
CA GLU A 126 8.94 1.49 -2.92
C GLU A 126 9.09 0.01 -3.26
N ALA A 127 8.05 -0.80 -3.07
CA ALA A 127 8.04 -2.22 -3.44
C ALA A 127 8.33 -2.44 -4.93
N GLU A 128 7.73 -1.63 -5.81
CA GLU A 128 8.02 -1.68 -7.25
C GLU A 128 9.48 -1.33 -7.59
N ARG A 129 10.10 -0.41 -6.84
CA ARG A 129 11.52 -0.06 -7.02
C ARG A 129 12.42 -1.21 -6.59
N GLU A 130 12.13 -1.83 -5.45
CA GLU A 130 12.87 -2.99 -4.96
C GLU A 130 12.76 -4.18 -5.93
N GLU A 131 11.57 -4.44 -6.46
CA GLU A 131 11.36 -5.50 -7.45
C GLU A 131 12.17 -5.25 -8.73
N ARG A 132 12.14 -4.01 -9.26
CA ARG A 132 12.94 -3.63 -10.43
C ARG A 132 14.44 -3.73 -10.17
N GLU A 133 14.89 -3.41 -8.95
CA GLU A 133 16.30 -3.55 -8.59
C GLU A 133 16.69 -5.03 -8.46
N ALA A 134 15.85 -5.86 -7.85
CA ALA A 134 16.05 -7.29 -7.77
C ALA A 134 16.11 -7.94 -9.16
N GLU A 135 15.25 -7.52 -10.09
CA GLU A 135 15.27 -7.99 -11.47
C GLU A 135 16.57 -7.59 -12.19
N ARG A 136 17.03 -6.35 -12.03
CA ARG A 136 18.32 -5.90 -12.57
C ARG A 136 19.47 -6.75 -12.04
N ARG A 137 19.50 -7.01 -10.73
CA ARG A 137 20.53 -7.87 -10.10
C ARG A 137 20.49 -9.30 -10.66
N ARG A 138 19.30 -9.87 -10.89
CA ARG A 138 19.15 -11.19 -11.54
C ARG A 138 19.72 -11.20 -12.95
N ARG A 139 19.35 -10.22 -13.79
CA ARG A 139 19.85 -10.10 -15.16
C ARG A 139 21.37 -9.95 -15.21
N ASP A 140 21.93 -9.16 -14.29
CA ASP A 140 23.39 -9.00 -14.18
C ASP A 140 24.08 -10.29 -13.73
N ALA A 141 23.49 -11.04 -12.81
CA ALA A 141 24.00 -12.34 -12.38
C ALA A 141 23.98 -13.36 -13.52
N GLU A 142 22.88 -13.45 -14.27
CA GLU A 142 22.76 -14.31 -15.46
C GLU A 142 23.79 -13.94 -16.52
N LYS A 143 23.95 -12.64 -16.80
CA LYS A 143 24.94 -12.15 -17.77
C LYS A 143 26.35 -12.56 -17.35
N ARG A 144 26.71 -12.40 -16.06
CA ARG A 144 27.99 -12.87 -15.51
C ARG A 144 28.14 -14.39 -15.62
N GLY A 145 27.07 -15.15 -15.39
CA GLY A 145 27.03 -16.60 -15.58
C GLY A 145 27.39 -17.00 -17.02
N ARG A 146 26.69 -16.42 -18.01
CA ARG A 146 26.98 -16.66 -19.44
C ARG A 146 28.41 -16.32 -19.83
N PHE A 147 28.97 -15.22 -19.31
CA PHE A 147 30.38 -14.87 -19.55
C PHE A 147 31.35 -15.91 -18.96
N ARG A 148 31.07 -16.44 -17.76
CA ARG A 148 31.91 -17.49 -17.14
C ARG A 148 31.83 -18.79 -17.93
N GLU A 149 30.64 -19.20 -18.36
CA GLU A 149 30.44 -20.39 -19.19
C GLU A 149 31.18 -20.25 -20.53
N ALA A 150 31.02 -19.13 -21.23
CA ALA A 150 31.72 -18.86 -22.48
C ALA A 150 33.25 -18.86 -22.30
N ALA A 151 33.76 -18.28 -21.20
CA ALA A 151 35.19 -18.34 -20.88
C ALA A 151 35.66 -19.76 -20.58
N GLY A 152 34.84 -20.56 -19.88
CA GLY A 152 35.10 -21.98 -19.62
C GLY A 152 35.16 -22.80 -20.91
N GLN A 153 34.20 -22.58 -21.83
CA GLN A 153 34.16 -23.22 -23.15
C GLN A 153 35.38 -22.85 -24.00
N ARG A 154 35.80 -21.57 -23.99
CA ARG A 154 37.02 -21.13 -24.69
C ARG A 154 38.27 -21.83 -24.15
N ARG A 155 38.45 -21.88 -22.82
CA ARG A 155 39.57 -22.61 -22.20
C ARG A 155 39.54 -24.11 -22.49
N ALA A 156 38.35 -24.71 -22.55
CA ALA A 156 38.20 -26.12 -22.91
C ALA A 156 38.56 -26.38 -24.39
N ALA A 157 38.12 -25.49 -25.29
CA ALA A 157 38.47 -25.54 -26.71
C ALA A 157 39.97 -25.34 -26.93
N GLU A 158 40.59 -24.38 -26.24
CA GLU A 158 42.05 -24.15 -26.27
C GLU A 158 42.82 -25.39 -25.79
N ARG A 159 42.36 -26.04 -24.71
CA ARG A 159 42.94 -27.30 -24.24
C ARG A 159 42.85 -28.41 -25.29
N ARG A 160 41.68 -28.60 -25.90
CA ARG A 160 41.51 -29.58 -27.00
C ARG A 160 42.43 -29.27 -28.18
N GLN A 161 42.53 -28.01 -28.60
CA GLN A 161 43.45 -27.61 -29.67
C GLN A 161 44.91 -27.87 -29.28
N HIS A 162 45.29 -27.63 -28.03
CA HIS A 162 46.64 -27.92 -27.55
C HIS A 162 46.92 -29.43 -27.51
N GLU A 163 45.96 -30.24 -27.06
CA GLU A 163 46.03 -31.71 -27.08
C GLU A 163 46.11 -32.26 -28.51
N GLU A 164 45.30 -31.75 -29.44
CA GLU A 164 45.33 -32.12 -30.85
C GLU A 164 46.67 -31.74 -31.51
N ARG A 165 47.20 -30.55 -31.21
CA ARG A 165 48.55 -30.14 -31.66
C ARG A 165 49.64 -31.05 -31.09
N ALA A 166 49.55 -31.39 -29.80
CA ALA A 166 50.46 -32.33 -29.15
C ALA A 166 50.40 -33.72 -29.81
N ALA A 167 49.19 -34.20 -30.12
CA ALA A 167 48.97 -35.46 -30.83
C ALA A 167 49.52 -35.43 -32.26
N HIS A 168 49.40 -34.30 -32.98
CA HIS A 168 50.01 -34.12 -34.30
C HIS A 168 51.54 -34.07 -34.25
N THR A 169 52.13 -33.53 -33.18
CA THR A 169 53.57 -33.59 -32.97
C THR A 169 54.09 -34.96 -32.54
N ASN A 170 53.19 -35.91 -32.20
CA ASN A 170 53.48 -37.29 -31.79
C ASN A 170 53.07 -38.34 -32.84
N ARG A 171 52.88 -37.94 -34.10
CA ARG A 171 52.37 -38.84 -35.16
C ARG A 171 53.44 -39.66 -35.87
N ASP A 172 54.44 -40.14 -35.13
CA ASP A 172 55.31 -41.23 -35.58
C ASP A 172 55.69 -42.11 -34.36
N PRO A 173 54.93 -43.18 -34.07
CA PRO A 173 55.11 -43.99 -32.86
C PRO A 173 56.34 -44.93 -32.92
N GLY A 174 57.36 -44.59 -33.70
CA GLY A 174 58.58 -45.40 -33.85
C GLY A 174 59.87 -44.64 -34.11
N GLU A 175 59.84 -43.29 -34.14
CA GLU A 175 61.07 -42.51 -34.37
C GLU A 175 61.67 -42.08 -33.02
N ASP A 176 62.86 -42.61 -32.71
CA ASP A 176 63.63 -42.27 -31.51
C ASP A 176 63.76 -40.73 -31.39
N PRO A 177 63.42 -40.12 -30.24
CA PRO A 177 63.49 -38.67 -30.05
C PRO A 177 64.86 -38.08 -30.41
N VAL A 178 65.94 -38.87 -30.24
CA VAL A 178 67.30 -38.48 -30.65
C VAL A 178 67.44 -38.42 -32.17
N LEU A 179 66.89 -39.38 -32.91
CA LEU A 179 66.93 -39.42 -34.38
C LEU A 179 66.08 -38.30 -35.01
N ARG A 180 64.94 -37.97 -34.40
CA ARG A 180 64.11 -36.83 -34.82
C ARG A 180 64.86 -35.51 -34.63
N GLN A 181 65.54 -35.34 -33.50
CA GLN A 181 66.34 -34.15 -33.22
C GLN A 181 67.54 -34.05 -34.19
N ILE A 182 68.18 -35.17 -34.53
CA ILE A 182 69.24 -35.26 -35.55
C ILE A 182 68.71 -34.87 -36.94
N ARG A 183 67.53 -35.34 -37.35
CA ARG A 183 66.90 -34.96 -38.64
C ARG A 183 66.57 -33.48 -38.72
N VAL A 184 66.03 -32.90 -37.66
CA VAL A 184 65.79 -31.45 -37.56
C VAL A 184 67.11 -30.68 -37.54
N LEU A 185 68.16 -31.22 -36.92
CA LEU A 185 69.50 -30.64 -36.92
C LEU A 185 70.17 -30.66 -38.31
N MET A 186 69.91 -31.72 -39.09
CA MET A 186 70.53 -32.03 -40.38
C MET A 186 69.69 -31.62 -41.60
N ARG A 187 68.54 -30.96 -41.42
CA ARG A 187 67.75 -30.41 -42.55
C ARG A 187 68.65 -29.48 -43.37
N GLN A 188 68.85 -29.87 -44.63
CA GLN A 188 69.81 -29.31 -45.57
C GLN A 188 69.45 -27.86 -45.92
N SER A 189 70.01 -26.90 -45.19
CA SER A 189 70.14 -25.48 -45.60
C SER A 189 70.57 -24.54 -44.48
N ASN A 190 70.87 -25.00 -43.25
CA ASN A 190 71.35 -24.07 -42.20
C ASN A 190 72.88 -23.85 -42.28
N PRO A 191 73.36 -22.66 -42.73
CA PRO A 191 74.79 -22.38 -42.93
C PRO A 191 75.60 -22.38 -41.61
N GLU A 192 74.94 -22.33 -40.45
CA GLU A 192 75.63 -22.41 -39.16
C GLU A 192 76.06 -23.83 -38.79
N ARG A 193 75.46 -24.86 -39.41
CA ARG A 193 75.61 -26.27 -39.02
C ARG A 193 76.50 -27.08 -39.95
N PHE A 194 76.73 -26.56 -41.16
CA PHE A 194 77.62 -27.12 -42.16
C PHE A 194 78.80 -26.19 -42.42
N THR A 195 79.91 -26.74 -42.92
CA THR A 195 81.02 -25.97 -43.48
C THR A 195 80.66 -25.48 -44.88
N ARG A 196 81.42 -24.53 -45.44
CA ARG A 196 81.23 -24.06 -46.82
C ARG A 196 81.30 -25.19 -47.86
N SER A 197 81.99 -26.28 -47.56
CA SER A 197 82.07 -27.49 -48.39
C SER A 197 80.91 -28.48 -48.18
N GLY A 198 79.86 -28.10 -47.45
CA GLY A 198 78.69 -28.94 -47.20
C GLY A 198 78.91 -30.07 -46.17
N LYS A 199 80.01 -30.05 -45.40
CA LYS A 199 80.30 -31.07 -44.38
C LYS A 199 79.71 -30.65 -43.03
N PRO A 200 79.22 -31.56 -42.18
CA PRO A 200 78.74 -31.20 -40.83
C PRO A 200 79.87 -30.61 -39.97
N ARG A 201 79.60 -29.57 -39.16
CA ARG A 201 80.63 -29.01 -38.27
C ARG A 201 81.00 -29.99 -37.15
N CYS A 202 82.29 -30.07 -36.79
CA CYS A 202 82.78 -30.99 -35.74
C CYS A 202 82.11 -30.78 -34.37
N ARG A 203 81.79 -29.53 -34.03
CA ARG A 203 81.09 -29.18 -32.77
C ARG A 203 79.69 -29.80 -32.71
N LEU A 204 78.98 -29.82 -33.84
CA LEU A 204 77.65 -30.45 -33.94
C LEU A 204 77.77 -31.98 -33.80
N LEU A 205 78.72 -32.60 -34.52
CA LEU A 205 78.95 -34.04 -34.42
C LEU A 205 79.36 -34.46 -33.00
N SER A 206 80.14 -33.63 -32.31
CA SER A 206 80.55 -33.92 -30.94
C SER A 206 79.37 -33.92 -29.96
N LEU A 207 78.39 -33.04 -30.17
CA LEU A 207 77.15 -33.02 -29.38
C LEU A 207 76.29 -34.27 -29.64
N LEU A 208 76.26 -34.74 -30.89
CA LEU A 208 75.44 -35.91 -31.27
C LEU A 208 76.02 -37.24 -30.78
N VAL A 209 77.35 -37.39 -30.84
CA VAL A 209 78.02 -38.64 -30.45
C VAL A 209 78.38 -38.64 -28.96
N GLY A 210 78.21 -37.51 -28.25
CA GLY A 210 78.52 -37.39 -26.83
C GLY A 210 80.02 -37.42 -26.50
N ARG A 211 80.89 -37.32 -27.53
CA ARG A 211 82.35 -37.28 -27.40
C ARG A 211 82.95 -36.24 -28.34
N ARG A 212 84.17 -35.80 -28.07
CA ARG A 212 84.88 -34.88 -28.98
C ARG A 212 85.17 -35.60 -30.31
N VAL A 213 84.74 -34.99 -31.43
CA VAL A 213 84.98 -35.47 -32.79
C VAL A 213 85.97 -34.54 -33.48
N SER A 214 87.09 -35.09 -33.94
CA SER A 214 88.12 -34.36 -34.69
C SER A 214 87.71 -34.08 -36.14
N ALA A 215 88.41 -33.15 -36.81
CA ALA A 215 88.19 -32.88 -38.23
C ALA A 215 88.54 -34.08 -39.13
N ALA A 216 89.56 -34.85 -38.76
CA ALA A 216 89.99 -36.04 -39.48
C ALA A 216 88.92 -37.15 -39.40
N GLU A 217 88.38 -37.43 -38.21
CA GLU A 217 87.30 -38.40 -38.04
C GLU A 217 86.03 -38.00 -38.81
N ARG A 218 85.66 -36.71 -38.76
CA ARG A 218 84.55 -36.18 -39.56
C ARG A 218 84.78 -36.44 -41.05
N ASP A 219 85.97 -36.09 -41.56
CA ASP A 219 86.24 -36.16 -42.99
C ASP A 219 86.31 -37.60 -43.49
N ALA A 220 86.88 -38.52 -42.71
CA ALA A 220 86.87 -39.94 -42.99
C ALA A 220 85.44 -40.51 -43.02
N ALA A 221 84.63 -40.21 -42.00
CA ALA A 221 83.23 -40.65 -41.94
C ALA A 221 82.38 -40.05 -43.07
N TRP A 222 82.60 -38.78 -43.42
CA TRP A 222 81.89 -38.12 -44.52
C TRP A 222 82.24 -38.71 -45.88
N LYS A 223 83.52 -39.05 -46.10
CA LYS A 223 83.99 -39.72 -47.31
C LYS A 223 83.35 -41.10 -47.43
N ALA A 224 83.43 -41.93 -46.38
CA ALA A 224 82.81 -43.25 -46.36
C ALA A 224 81.30 -43.20 -46.62
N HIS A 225 80.60 -42.23 -46.03
CA HIS A 225 79.17 -42.02 -46.23
C HIS A 225 78.83 -41.59 -47.68
N ARG A 226 79.67 -40.75 -48.31
CA ARG A 226 79.49 -40.36 -49.72
C ARG A 226 79.74 -41.52 -50.67
N GLU A 227 80.72 -42.36 -50.39
CA GLU A 227 81.02 -43.58 -51.14
C GLU A 227 79.85 -44.58 -51.02
N ALA A 228 79.30 -44.77 -49.80
CA ALA A 228 78.15 -45.65 -49.57
C ALA A 228 76.82 -45.15 -50.20
N ARG A 229 76.73 -43.87 -50.59
CA ARG A 229 75.56 -43.29 -51.29
C ARG A 229 75.79 -43.05 -52.78
N GLY A 230 77.00 -43.32 -53.27
CA GLY A 230 77.43 -43.11 -54.65
C GLY A 230 77.69 -44.40 -55.43
N GLY A 231 77.15 -45.53 -54.94
CA GLY A 231 77.05 -46.81 -55.65
C GLY A 231 75.61 -47.13 -56.00
#